data_AF-A0A7W7AFD2-F1
#
_entry.id   AF-A0A7W7AFD2-F1
#
_cell.length_a   1.000
_cell.length_b   1.000
_cell.length_c   1.000
_cell.angle_alpha   90.00
_cell.angle_beta   90.00
_cell.angle_gamma   90.00
#
_symmetry.space_group_name_H-M   'P 1'
#
loop_
_entity.id
_entity.type
_entity.pdbx_description
1 polymer ?
#
loop_
_entity_poly.entity_id
_entity_poly.type
_entity_poly.pdbx_seq_one_letter_code
_entity_poly.pdbx_strand_id
1 'polypeptide(L)'
;MADELTPIRSERQEGGRSTRLDAELDRLRNFSNGGGNGQSRPLFTPGVNLMGIFSRTRDIIAANFNDLLDKADDPAKMIRMIIMEMEETLVEVRASAARTIADQKEMGRHVSKLERLQADWSEKAQLALSKDREDLARAALVEKKKAADMADQLKTEITVLDDAMRAYEQDIEKLQTRLREARSRQTAIAARLESAENRVRLRSLLANERVDEAMARFDQLERRVDYAEGRADALSLADGNSKPSLADEIAALAGKDKIDEELEAMKRQLGKEG
;
A
#
# COMPACT_ATOMS: atom_id res chain seq x y z
N MET A 1 41.71 -101.11 -19.09
CA MET A 1 40.81 -101.07 -17.92
C MET A 1 40.63 -99.60 -17.55
N ALA A 2 39.38 -99.12 -17.60
CA ALA A 2 38.79 -97.87 -17.08
C ALA A 2 39.46 -96.53 -17.47
N ASP A 3 38.87 -95.65 -18.29
CA ASP A 3 37.64 -94.82 -18.15
C ASP A 3 37.69 -93.69 -17.10
N GLU A 4 37.70 -92.46 -17.64
CA GLU A 4 36.72 -91.39 -17.45
C GLU A 4 36.53 -90.63 -16.11
N LEU A 5 36.49 -89.29 -16.28
CA LEU A 5 35.65 -88.27 -15.62
C LEU A 5 36.11 -87.55 -14.33
N THR A 6 36.42 -86.25 -14.54
CA THR A 6 36.22 -85.01 -13.74
C THR A 6 35.41 -85.05 -12.43
N PRO A 7 35.64 -84.08 -11.51
CA PRO A 7 34.83 -82.86 -11.55
C PRO A 7 35.58 -81.53 -11.38
N ILE A 8 35.09 -80.57 -12.15
CA ILE A 8 35.26 -79.13 -12.05
C ILE A 8 34.73 -78.65 -10.69
N ARG A 9 35.54 -77.96 -9.91
CA ARG A 9 35.14 -77.31 -8.66
C ARG A 9 34.36 -76.04 -8.99
N SER A 10 33.07 -76.08 -8.74
CA SER A 10 32.09 -75.00 -8.92
C SER A 10 32.05 -74.11 -7.68
N GLU A 11 32.72 -72.96 -7.71
CA GLU A 11 32.41 -71.85 -6.80
C GLU A 11 31.29 -71.01 -7.44
N ARG A 12 30.03 -71.34 -7.12
CA ARG A 12 28.91 -70.40 -7.31
C ARG A 12 28.98 -69.35 -6.20
N GLN A 13 29.42 -68.15 -6.55
CA GLN A 13 28.99 -66.94 -5.86
C GLN A 13 27.50 -66.71 -6.15
N GLU A 14 26.63 -67.02 -5.19
CA GLU A 14 25.27 -66.48 -5.18
C GLU A 14 25.33 -65.01 -4.72
N GLY A 15 25.75 -64.14 -5.63
CA GLY A 15 25.47 -62.72 -5.54
C GLY A 15 24.00 -62.49 -5.87
N GLY A 16 23.14 -62.54 -4.85
CA GLY A 16 21.77 -62.06 -4.95
C GLY A 16 21.80 -60.61 -5.43
N ARG A 17 21.41 -60.36 -6.68
CA ARG A 17 21.27 -59.02 -7.25
C ARG A 17 20.14 -58.31 -6.50
N SER A 18 20.47 -57.61 -5.41
CA SER A 18 19.61 -56.59 -4.83
C SER A 18 19.21 -55.65 -5.96
N THR A 19 17.93 -55.62 -6.32
CA THR A 19 17.49 -54.74 -7.39
C THR A 19 17.65 -53.29 -6.92
N ARG A 20 17.91 -52.36 -7.85
CA ARG A 20 17.98 -50.92 -7.51
C ARG A 20 16.75 -50.44 -6.73
N LEU A 21 15.61 -51.11 -6.94
CA LEU A 21 14.35 -50.87 -6.25
C LEU A 21 14.36 -51.34 -4.80
N ASP A 22 14.97 -52.49 -4.48
CA ASP A 22 15.12 -52.95 -3.10
C ASP A 22 16.03 -52.01 -2.29
N ALA A 23 17.10 -51.51 -2.92
CA ALA A 23 17.98 -50.52 -2.31
C ALA A 23 17.30 -49.14 -2.10
N GLU A 24 16.29 -48.82 -2.90
CA GLU A 24 15.50 -47.59 -2.78
C GLU A 24 14.38 -47.72 -1.74
N LEU A 25 13.77 -48.90 -1.64
CA LEU A 25 12.85 -49.29 -0.56
C LEU A 25 13.55 -49.30 0.80
N ASP A 26 14.76 -49.85 0.89
CA ASP A 26 15.53 -49.83 2.14
C ASP A 26 15.98 -48.41 2.51
N ARG A 27 16.22 -47.53 1.53
CA ARG A 27 16.49 -46.10 1.79
C ARG A 27 15.26 -45.37 2.31
N LEU A 28 14.08 -45.67 1.79
CA LEU A 28 12.81 -45.11 2.28
C LEU A 28 12.44 -45.67 3.67
N ARG A 29 12.80 -46.93 3.95
CA ARG A 29 12.56 -47.60 5.24
C ARG A 29 13.54 -47.13 6.33
N ASN A 30 14.81 -46.92 6.00
CA ASN A 30 15.82 -46.38 6.93
C ASN A 30 15.60 -44.89 7.25
N PHE A 31 14.87 -44.14 6.42
CA PHE A 31 14.46 -42.78 6.76
C PHE A 31 13.49 -42.74 7.96
N SER A 32 12.79 -43.85 8.23
CA SER A 32 11.83 -43.98 9.33
C SER A 32 12.44 -44.49 10.64
N ASN A 33 13.67 -45.01 10.69
CA ASN A 33 14.15 -45.75 11.87
C ASN A 33 15.60 -45.44 12.34
N GLY A 34 16.14 -44.28 11.97
CA GLY A 34 17.44 -43.80 12.43
C GLY A 34 17.40 -43.11 13.80
N GLY A 35 17.17 -43.86 14.87
CA GLY A 35 17.32 -43.38 16.26
C GLY A 35 18.78 -43.38 16.70
N GLY A 36 19.52 -42.30 16.41
CA GLY A 36 20.91 -42.07 16.82
C GLY A 36 21.06 -40.69 17.47
N ASN A 37 21.28 -40.71 18.77
CA ASN A 37 21.40 -39.59 19.72
C ASN A 37 22.15 -38.36 19.16
N GLY A 38 21.41 -37.34 18.75
CA GLY A 38 21.93 -36.06 18.26
C GLY A 38 20.76 -35.15 17.92
N GLN A 39 20.39 -34.27 18.86
CA GLN A 39 19.39 -33.19 18.79
C GLN A 39 18.67 -33.10 17.43
N SER A 40 17.70 -34.01 17.22
CA SER A 40 16.86 -34.01 16.04
C SER A 40 15.85 -32.89 16.24
N ARG A 41 16.15 -31.73 15.64
CA ARG A 41 15.16 -30.66 15.46
C ARG A 41 13.97 -31.25 14.70
N PRO A 42 12.73 -31.12 15.18
CA PRO A 42 11.57 -31.54 14.42
C PRO A 42 11.50 -30.66 13.16
N LEU A 43 11.49 -31.28 11.96
CA LEU A 43 11.27 -30.59 10.67
C LEU A 43 9.82 -30.14 10.46
N PHE A 44 8.95 -30.42 11.43
CA PHE A 44 7.66 -29.79 11.57
C PHE A 44 7.63 -29.20 12.99
N THR A 45 7.85 -27.90 13.11
CA THR A 45 7.45 -27.17 14.31
C THR A 45 5.96 -26.85 14.13
N PRO A 46 5.03 -27.53 14.82
CA PRO A 46 3.64 -27.09 14.88
C PRO A 46 3.61 -25.86 15.79
N GLY A 47 4.07 -24.73 15.26
CA GLY A 47 4.47 -23.61 16.10
C GLY A 47 5.30 -22.54 15.39
N VAL A 48 5.25 -22.47 14.05
CA VAL A 48 5.59 -21.21 13.39
C VAL A 48 4.45 -20.25 13.72
N ASN A 49 4.49 -19.63 14.90
CA ASN A 49 3.76 -18.43 15.32
C ASN A 49 2.49 -18.09 14.51
N LEU A 50 1.57 -19.04 14.31
CA LEU A 50 0.26 -18.73 13.75
C LEU A 50 -0.46 -17.79 14.72
N MET A 51 -0.19 -17.89 16.02
CA MET A 51 -0.65 -16.89 16.98
C MET A 51 0.06 -15.52 16.88
N GLY A 52 1.27 -15.42 16.30
CA GLY A 52 2.07 -14.18 16.29
C GLY A 52 1.89 -13.30 15.06
N ILE A 53 1.73 -13.91 13.88
CA ILE A 53 1.50 -13.18 12.63
C ILE A 53 0.01 -12.86 12.47
N PHE A 54 -0.86 -13.82 12.82
CA PHE A 54 -2.31 -13.62 12.77
C PHE A 54 -2.85 -12.74 13.89
N SER A 55 -2.14 -12.59 15.04
CA SER A 55 -2.52 -11.57 16.04
C SER A 55 -2.16 -10.18 15.56
N ARG A 56 -0.97 -9.94 14.99
CA ARG A 56 -0.61 -8.60 14.48
C ARG A 56 -1.50 -8.16 13.32
N THR A 57 -1.72 -9.00 12.30
CA THR A 57 -2.66 -8.65 11.23
C THR A 57 -4.05 -8.40 11.79
N ARG A 58 -4.55 -9.27 12.67
CA ARG A 58 -5.88 -9.13 13.26
C ARG A 58 -5.99 -7.89 14.14
N ASP A 59 -4.99 -7.58 14.95
CA ASP A 59 -4.96 -6.41 15.83
C ASP A 59 -4.84 -5.12 15.01
N ILE A 60 -4.08 -5.12 13.90
CA ILE A 60 -4.01 -3.99 12.96
C ILE A 60 -5.33 -3.82 12.18
N ILE A 61 -5.98 -4.92 11.76
CA ILE A 61 -7.25 -4.91 11.01
C ILE A 61 -8.46 -4.59 11.92
N ALA A 62 -8.39 -5.02 13.19
CA ALA A 62 -9.44 -4.84 14.20
C ALA A 62 -9.28 -3.56 15.01
N ALA A 63 -8.07 -2.98 15.09
CA ALA A 63 -7.88 -1.67 15.67
C ALA A 63 -8.72 -0.67 14.88
N ASN A 64 -9.61 0.01 15.60
CA ASN A 64 -10.37 1.12 15.04
C ASN A 64 -9.38 2.26 14.81
N PHE A 65 -8.76 2.26 13.63
CA PHE A 65 -7.70 3.19 13.23
C PHE A 65 -8.10 4.67 13.43
N ASN A 66 -9.41 4.98 13.42
CA ASN A 66 -9.96 6.28 13.82
C ASN A 66 -9.60 6.64 15.27
N ASP A 67 -9.82 5.73 16.21
CA ASP A 67 -9.69 6.00 17.65
C ASP A 67 -8.21 6.20 18.07
N LEU A 68 -7.28 5.60 17.32
CA LEU A 68 -5.84 5.80 17.50
C LEU A 68 -5.38 7.15 16.92
N LEU A 69 -5.89 7.54 15.75
CA LEU A 69 -5.58 8.82 15.12
C LEU A 69 -6.12 10.01 15.93
N ASP A 70 -7.31 9.89 16.50
CA ASP A 70 -7.96 10.97 17.26
C ASP A 70 -7.25 11.29 18.58
N LYS A 71 -6.38 10.38 19.07
CA LYS A 71 -5.61 10.53 20.31
C LYS A 71 -4.11 10.77 20.07
N ALA A 72 -3.68 10.85 18.81
CA ALA A 72 -2.29 10.96 18.44
C ALA A 72 -1.80 12.42 18.50
N ASP A 73 -0.66 12.66 19.14
CA ASP A 73 0.01 13.98 19.13
C ASP A 73 0.50 14.37 17.72
N ASP A 74 0.91 13.39 16.89
CA ASP A 74 1.25 13.56 15.48
C ASP A 74 0.55 12.50 14.61
N PRO A 75 -0.66 12.80 14.09
CA PRO A 75 -1.43 11.87 13.28
C PRO A 75 -0.74 11.56 11.93
N ALA A 76 0.10 12.46 11.41
CA ALA A 76 0.80 12.27 10.14
C ALA A 76 1.98 11.31 10.26
N LYS A 77 2.70 11.30 11.39
CA LYS A 77 3.73 10.30 11.67
C LYS A 77 3.13 8.94 12.00
N MET A 78 2.06 8.90 12.80
CA MET A 78 1.41 7.65 13.19
C MET A 78 0.83 6.89 11.98
N ILE A 79 0.15 7.58 11.06
CA ILE A 79 -0.38 6.94 9.84
C ILE A 79 0.72 6.38 8.92
N ARG A 80 1.87 7.06 8.83
CA ARG A 80 3.03 6.56 8.08
C ARG A 80 3.57 5.27 8.69
N MET A 81 3.70 5.22 10.01
CA MET A 81 4.16 4.03 10.72
C MET A 81 3.23 2.84 10.50
N ILE A 82 1.92 3.05 10.62
CA ILE A 82 0.91 2.01 10.40
C ILE A 82 0.93 1.52 8.95
N ILE A 83 1.06 2.41 7.96
CA ILE A 83 1.21 2.00 6.55
C ILE A 83 2.45 1.13 6.38
N MET A 84 3.60 1.49 6.94
CA MET A 84 4.82 0.67 6.85
C MET A 84 4.64 -0.71 7.50
N GLU A 85 4.06 -0.78 8.70
CA GLU A 85 3.79 -2.05 9.39
C GLU A 85 2.84 -2.94 8.58
N MET A 86 1.81 -2.36 7.96
CA MET A 86 0.89 -3.08 7.07
C MET A 86 1.58 -3.58 5.80
N GLU A 87 2.51 -2.82 5.23
CA GLU A 87 3.29 -3.22 4.06
C GLU A 87 4.24 -4.37 4.39
N GLU A 88 4.96 -4.27 5.50
CA GLU A 88 5.82 -5.35 6.01
C GLU A 88 5.00 -6.63 6.22
N THR A 89 3.88 -6.50 6.91
CA THR A 89 2.97 -7.63 7.17
C THR A 89 2.43 -8.24 5.86
N LEU A 90 2.09 -7.41 4.86
CA LEU A 90 1.65 -7.90 3.55
C LEU A 90 2.76 -8.71 2.85
N VAL A 91 4.02 -8.27 2.95
CA VAL A 91 5.18 -9.00 2.40
C VAL A 91 5.35 -10.34 3.12
N GLU A 92 5.26 -10.36 4.44
CA GLU A 92 5.37 -11.58 5.26
C GLU A 92 4.29 -12.61 4.94
N VAL A 93 3.03 -12.17 4.83
CA VAL A 93 1.90 -13.06 4.48
C VAL A 93 2.08 -13.62 3.07
N ARG A 94 2.50 -12.80 2.11
CA ARG A 94 2.80 -13.27 0.74
C ARG A 94 3.96 -14.28 0.71
N ALA A 95 5.02 -14.05 1.49
CA ALA A 95 6.13 -14.99 1.58
C ALA A 95 5.69 -16.32 2.21
N SER A 96 4.78 -16.29 3.19
CA SER A 96 4.22 -17.48 3.82
C SER A 96 3.32 -18.25 2.85
N ALA A 97 2.44 -17.57 2.12
CA ALA A 97 1.64 -18.17 1.05
C ALA A 97 2.52 -18.81 -0.04
N ALA A 98 3.61 -18.13 -0.45
CA ALA A 98 4.54 -18.66 -1.44
C ALA A 98 5.24 -19.95 -0.96
N ARG A 99 5.63 -20.02 0.32
CA ARG A 99 6.16 -21.26 0.93
C ARG A 99 5.13 -22.38 0.92
N THR A 100 3.88 -22.10 1.35
CA THR A 100 2.80 -23.09 1.33
C THR A 100 2.53 -23.63 -0.07
N ILE A 101 2.57 -22.80 -1.11
CA ILE A 101 2.46 -23.24 -2.51
C ILE A 101 3.63 -24.16 -2.90
N ALA A 102 4.85 -23.86 -2.45
CA ALA A 102 6.01 -24.69 -2.73
C ALA A 102 5.88 -26.07 -2.08
N ASP A 103 5.48 -26.11 -0.79
CA ASP A 103 5.26 -27.34 -0.03
C ASP A 103 4.16 -28.19 -0.69
N GLN A 104 3.04 -27.58 -1.05
CA GLN A 104 1.94 -28.25 -1.75
C GLN A 104 2.41 -28.89 -3.08
N LYS A 105 3.22 -28.17 -3.87
CA LYS A 105 3.79 -28.70 -5.12
C LYS A 105 4.75 -29.84 -4.87
N GLU A 106 5.57 -29.77 -3.83
CA GLU A 106 6.47 -30.85 -3.46
C GLU A 106 5.68 -32.10 -3.07
N MET A 107 4.69 -31.98 -2.19
CA MET A 107 3.79 -33.06 -1.81
C MET A 107 3.06 -33.64 -3.03
N GLY A 108 2.58 -32.80 -3.95
CA GLY A 108 1.97 -33.24 -5.20
C GLY A 108 2.92 -34.10 -6.06
N ARG A 109 4.21 -33.74 -6.13
CA ARG A 109 5.22 -34.57 -6.80
C ARG A 109 5.43 -35.91 -6.09
N HIS A 110 5.39 -35.94 -4.76
CA HIS A 110 5.48 -37.18 -3.98
C HIS A 110 4.28 -38.09 -4.22
N VAL A 111 3.07 -37.52 -4.24
CA VAL A 111 1.85 -38.25 -4.61
C VAL A 111 2.00 -38.87 -6.00
N SER A 112 2.43 -38.11 -7.01
CA SER A 112 2.63 -38.66 -8.35
C SER A 112 3.67 -39.79 -8.40
N LYS A 113 4.73 -39.74 -7.57
CA LYS A 113 5.71 -40.84 -7.46
C LYS A 113 5.08 -42.09 -6.84
N LEU A 114 4.28 -41.93 -5.79
CA LEU A 114 3.58 -43.02 -5.12
C LEU A 114 2.54 -43.67 -6.04
N GLU A 115 1.83 -42.87 -6.85
CA GLU A 115 0.87 -43.38 -7.83
C GLU A 115 1.55 -44.22 -8.92
N ARG A 116 2.74 -43.82 -9.39
CA ARG A 116 3.56 -44.64 -10.30
C ARG A 116 4.00 -45.94 -9.63
N LEU A 117 4.45 -45.86 -8.37
CA LEU A 117 4.83 -47.05 -7.60
C LEU A 117 3.66 -48.02 -7.42
N GLN A 118 2.45 -47.50 -7.21
CA GLN A 118 1.23 -48.32 -7.16
C GLN A 118 0.95 -49.01 -8.50
N ALA A 119 1.14 -48.33 -9.64
CA ALA A 119 1.01 -48.91 -10.96
C ALA A 119 2.03 -50.03 -11.19
N ASP A 120 3.30 -49.78 -10.86
CA ASP A 120 4.38 -50.77 -10.97
C ASP A 120 4.09 -52.03 -10.14
N TRP A 121 3.61 -51.86 -8.90
CA TRP A 121 3.21 -53.00 -8.06
C TRP A 121 1.99 -53.72 -8.60
N SER A 122 1.07 -53.00 -9.25
CA SER A 122 -0.08 -53.58 -9.93
C SER A 122 0.35 -54.48 -11.09
N GLU A 123 1.30 -54.01 -11.91
CA GLU A 123 1.86 -54.80 -13.02
C GLU A 123 2.62 -56.03 -12.50
N LYS A 124 3.44 -55.87 -11.46
CA LYS A 124 4.14 -56.99 -10.81
C LYS A 124 3.18 -58.03 -10.25
N ALA A 125 2.07 -57.61 -9.64
CA ALA A 125 1.04 -58.52 -9.13
C ALA A 125 0.36 -59.30 -10.28
N GLN A 126 0.05 -58.63 -11.39
CA GLN A 126 -0.51 -59.29 -12.58
C GLN A 126 0.47 -60.30 -13.19
N LEU A 127 1.75 -59.95 -13.31
CA LEU A 127 2.79 -60.85 -13.81
C LEU A 127 3.02 -62.07 -12.90
N ALA A 128 2.95 -61.89 -11.59
CA ALA A 128 3.05 -62.99 -10.64
C ALA A 128 1.85 -63.95 -10.79
N LEU A 129 0.65 -63.39 -10.94
CA LEU A 129 -0.57 -64.17 -11.16
C LEU A 129 -0.55 -64.92 -12.49
N SER A 130 -0.02 -64.33 -13.57
CA SER A 130 0.12 -65.00 -14.86
C SER A 130 1.13 -66.15 -14.86
N LYS A 131 1.91 -66.29 -13.77
CA LYS A 131 2.86 -67.39 -13.54
C LYS A 131 2.41 -68.30 -12.40
N ASP A 132 1.13 -68.23 -12.02
CA ASP A 132 0.50 -69.01 -10.94
C ASP A 132 1.20 -68.84 -9.58
N ARG A 133 1.89 -67.71 -9.37
CA ARG A 133 2.57 -67.36 -8.11
C ARG A 133 1.72 -66.44 -7.26
N GLU A 134 0.67 -66.99 -6.67
CA GLU A 134 -0.27 -66.25 -5.82
C GLU A 134 0.40 -65.63 -4.58
N ASP A 135 1.42 -66.30 -4.03
CA ASP A 135 2.23 -65.82 -2.90
C ASP A 135 2.84 -64.44 -3.20
N LEU A 136 3.49 -64.32 -4.36
CA LEU A 136 4.09 -63.06 -4.82
C LEU A 136 3.04 -62.03 -5.22
N ALA A 137 1.94 -62.46 -5.84
CA ALA A 137 0.86 -61.54 -6.20
C ALA A 137 0.26 -60.87 -4.95
N ARG A 138 0.02 -61.64 -3.88
CA ARG A 138 -0.45 -61.11 -2.60
C ARG A 138 0.57 -60.17 -1.97
N ALA A 139 1.85 -60.51 -1.98
CA ALA A 139 2.91 -59.63 -1.47
C ALA A 139 2.98 -58.29 -2.22
N ALA A 140 2.91 -58.33 -3.56
CA ALA A 140 2.90 -57.13 -4.40
C ALA A 140 1.66 -56.24 -4.13
N LEU A 141 0.49 -56.84 -3.91
CA LEU A 141 -0.72 -56.10 -3.55
C LEU A 141 -0.64 -55.43 -2.16
N VAL A 142 0.06 -56.04 -1.20
CA VAL A 142 0.32 -55.41 0.10
C VAL A 142 1.19 -54.16 -0.06
N GLU A 143 2.26 -54.23 -0.86
CA GLU A 143 3.11 -53.07 -1.12
C GLU A 143 2.38 -51.98 -1.92
N LYS A 144 1.55 -52.37 -2.90
CA LYS A 144 0.63 -51.43 -3.59
C LYS A 144 -0.27 -50.70 -2.60
N LYS A 145 -0.87 -51.44 -1.65
CA LYS A 145 -1.75 -50.84 -0.65
C LYS A 145 -1.01 -49.84 0.25
N LYS A 146 0.19 -50.17 0.72
CA LYS A 146 1.01 -49.22 1.50
C LYS A 146 1.30 -47.94 0.74
N ALA A 147 1.65 -48.05 -0.55
CA ALA A 147 1.88 -46.88 -1.40
C ALA A 147 0.61 -46.06 -1.64
N ALA A 148 -0.56 -46.71 -1.69
CA ALA A 148 -1.86 -46.04 -1.74
C ALA A 148 -2.19 -45.29 -0.46
N ASP A 149 -2.06 -45.95 0.70
CA ASP A 149 -2.34 -45.36 2.00
C ASP A 149 -1.46 -44.11 2.25
N MET A 150 -0.17 -44.16 1.87
CA MET A 150 0.73 -43.01 1.95
C MET A 150 0.34 -41.88 0.99
N ALA A 151 -0.11 -42.21 -0.23
CA ALA A 151 -0.56 -41.21 -1.20
C ALA A 151 -1.82 -40.49 -0.72
N ASP A 152 -2.75 -41.21 -0.11
CA ASP A 152 -4.00 -40.66 0.42
C ASP A 152 -3.76 -39.76 1.65
N GLN A 153 -2.79 -40.12 2.50
CA GLN A 153 -2.33 -39.24 3.58
C GLN A 153 -1.80 -37.92 3.04
N LEU A 154 -0.88 -37.95 2.06
CA LEU A 154 -0.34 -36.73 1.45
C LEU A 154 -1.42 -35.92 0.73
N LYS A 155 -2.39 -36.56 0.07
CA LYS A 155 -3.54 -35.88 -0.54
C LYS A 155 -4.38 -35.16 0.52
N THR A 156 -4.60 -35.78 1.67
CA THR A 156 -5.32 -35.15 2.79
C THR A 156 -4.54 -33.94 3.31
N GLU A 157 -3.23 -34.05 3.49
CA GLU A 157 -2.40 -32.91 3.90
C GLU A 157 -2.43 -31.77 2.86
N ILE A 158 -2.40 -32.09 1.56
CA ILE A 158 -2.56 -31.10 0.49
C ILE A 158 -3.91 -30.36 0.62
N THR A 159 -5.01 -31.05 0.95
CA THR A 159 -6.31 -30.39 1.14
C THR A 159 -6.31 -29.42 2.34
N VAL A 160 -5.59 -29.74 3.41
CA VAL A 160 -5.43 -28.83 4.56
C VAL A 160 -4.65 -27.58 4.16
N LEU A 161 -3.61 -27.74 3.32
CA LEU A 161 -2.85 -26.60 2.80
C LEU A 161 -3.69 -25.73 1.84
N ASP A 162 -4.58 -26.32 1.05
CA ASP A 162 -5.53 -25.59 0.20
C ASP A 162 -6.47 -24.69 1.01
N ASP A 163 -6.99 -25.19 2.14
CA ASP A 163 -7.83 -24.39 3.03
C ASP A 163 -7.04 -23.24 3.67
N ALA A 164 -5.79 -23.49 4.08
CA ALA A 164 -4.89 -22.46 4.58
C ALA A 164 -4.58 -21.39 3.51
N MET A 165 -4.40 -21.80 2.26
CA MET A 165 -4.18 -20.89 1.12
C MET A 165 -5.38 -19.97 0.89
N ARG A 166 -6.61 -20.48 0.97
CA ARG A 166 -7.83 -19.65 0.88
C ARG A 166 -7.90 -18.61 2.00
N ALA A 167 -7.47 -18.97 3.21
CA ALA A 167 -7.39 -18.02 4.32
C ALA A 167 -6.36 -16.91 4.03
N TYR A 168 -5.17 -17.27 3.53
CA TYR A 168 -4.16 -16.28 3.14
C TYR A 168 -4.67 -15.32 2.05
N GLU A 169 -5.38 -15.81 1.05
CA GLU A 169 -5.97 -14.97 -0.01
C GLU A 169 -6.93 -13.93 0.57
N GLN A 170 -7.83 -14.34 1.46
CA GLN A 170 -8.76 -13.43 2.13
C GLN A 170 -8.03 -12.39 2.99
N ASP A 171 -6.99 -12.79 3.70
CA ASP A 171 -6.23 -11.89 4.58
C ASP A 171 -5.40 -10.89 3.78
N ILE A 172 -4.81 -11.32 2.65
CA ILE A 172 -4.13 -10.43 1.71
C ILE A 172 -5.11 -9.39 1.17
N GLU A 173 -6.32 -9.80 0.74
CA GLU A 173 -7.33 -8.88 0.22
C GLU A 173 -7.77 -7.84 1.26
N LYS A 174 -8.01 -8.29 2.50
CA LYS A 174 -8.35 -7.40 3.63
C LYS A 174 -7.23 -6.40 3.90
N LEU A 175 -5.98 -6.86 4.00
CA LEU A 175 -4.82 -5.99 4.23
C LEU A 175 -4.65 -4.96 3.11
N GLN A 176 -4.78 -5.38 1.86
CA GLN A 176 -4.70 -4.46 0.71
C GLN A 176 -5.80 -3.41 0.73
N THR A 177 -7.02 -3.79 1.13
CA THR A 177 -8.14 -2.86 1.26
C THR A 177 -7.89 -1.84 2.36
N ARG A 178 -7.47 -2.31 3.54
CA ARG A 178 -7.08 -1.43 4.66
C ARG A 178 -5.92 -0.51 4.29
N LEU A 179 -4.94 -0.99 3.52
CA LEU A 179 -3.79 -0.19 3.09
C LEU A 179 -4.23 0.95 2.16
N ARG A 180 -5.18 0.69 1.25
CA ARG A 180 -5.78 1.72 0.40
C ARG A 180 -6.52 2.77 1.22
N GLU A 181 -7.30 2.33 2.22
CA GLU A 181 -7.99 3.23 3.16
C GLU A 181 -6.99 4.11 3.94
N ALA A 182 -5.94 3.51 4.50
CA ALA A 182 -4.90 4.21 5.24
C ALA A 182 -4.18 5.24 4.37
N ARG A 183 -3.81 4.89 3.13
CA ARG A 183 -3.18 5.83 2.18
C ARG A 183 -4.11 7.00 1.83
N SER A 184 -5.39 6.74 1.58
CA SER A 184 -6.38 7.80 1.32
C SER A 184 -6.49 8.77 2.50
N ARG A 185 -6.53 8.25 3.73
CA ARG A 185 -6.54 9.06 4.95
C ARG A 185 -5.25 9.85 5.14
N GLN A 186 -4.10 9.26 4.83
CA GLN A 186 -2.81 9.96 4.88
C GLN A 186 -2.83 11.20 3.99
N THR A 187 -3.31 11.08 2.76
CA THR A 187 -3.47 12.22 1.85
C THR A 187 -4.43 13.26 2.40
N ALA A 188 -5.56 12.84 2.98
CA ALA A 188 -6.53 13.76 3.58
C ALA A 188 -5.95 14.52 4.80
N ILE A 189 -5.20 13.84 5.68
CA ILE A 189 -4.53 14.46 6.83
C ILE A 189 -3.45 15.44 6.36
N ALA A 190 -2.63 15.03 5.39
CA ALA A 190 -1.59 15.89 4.83
C ALA A 190 -2.16 17.18 4.22
N ALA A 191 -3.23 17.07 3.42
CA ALA A 191 -3.90 18.23 2.82
C ALA A 191 -4.52 19.16 3.88
N ARG A 192 -5.09 18.59 4.95
CA ARG A 192 -5.63 19.38 6.08
C ARG A 192 -4.53 20.10 6.85
N LEU A 193 -3.41 19.43 7.10
CA LEU A 193 -2.27 20.01 7.79
C LEU A 193 -1.67 21.16 6.96
N GLU A 194 -1.44 20.94 5.67
CA GLU A 194 -0.96 21.98 4.76
C GLU A 194 -1.93 23.18 4.69
N SER A 195 -3.24 22.94 4.62
CA SER A 195 -4.24 24.00 4.66
C SER A 195 -4.20 24.79 5.97
N ALA A 196 -4.06 24.11 7.11
CA ALA A 196 -3.96 24.73 8.42
C ALA A 196 -2.67 25.55 8.56
N GLU A 197 -1.52 25.01 8.15
CA GLU A 197 -0.23 25.71 8.12
C GLU A 197 -0.28 26.95 7.23
N ASN A 198 -0.88 26.84 6.03
CA ASN A 198 -1.09 27.97 5.13
C ASN A 198 -1.98 29.05 5.76
N ARG A 199 -3.06 28.66 6.46
CA ARG A 199 -3.91 29.62 7.19
C ARG A 199 -3.14 30.31 8.30
N VAL A 200 -2.37 29.58 9.10
CA VAL A 200 -1.53 30.15 10.18
C VAL A 200 -0.49 31.10 9.59
N ARG A 201 0.18 30.71 8.51
CA ARG A 201 1.17 31.54 7.81
C ARG A 201 0.56 32.81 7.23
N LEU A 202 -0.62 32.73 6.60
CA LEU A 202 -1.33 33.92 6.12
C LEU A 202 -1.71 34.83 7.28
N ARG A 203 -2.22 34.27 8.38
CA ARG A 203 -2.60 35.05 9.56
C ARG A 203 -1.40 35.70 10.24
N SER A 204 -0.25 35.02 10.30
CA SER A 204 0.98 35.60 10.85
C SER A 204 1.60 36.67 9.94
N LEU A 205 1.50 36.52 8.61
CA LEU A 205 1.88 37.56 7.67
C LEU A 205 1.00 38.80 7.79
N LEU A 206 -0.32 38.62 7.96
CA LEU A 206 -1.27 39.72 8.17
C LEU A 206 -1.14 40.36 9.56
N ALA A 207 -0.78 39.58 10.59
CA ALA A 207 -0.57 40.08 11.95
C ALA A 207 0.85 40.63 12.19
N ASN A 208 1.73 40.61 11.19
CA ASN A 208 3.08 41.13 11.32
C ASN A 208 3.06 42.66 11.19
N GLU A 209 3.68 43.36 12.15
CA GLU A 209 3.80 44.82 12.26
C GLU A 209 4.27 45.54 10.98
N ARG A 210 4.84 44.85 9.99
CA ARG A 210 5.22 45.46 8.70
C ARG A 210 4.03 45.90 7.85
N VAL A 211 2.87 45.25 7.98
CA VAL A 211 1.64 45.71 7.31
C VAL A 211 1.12 46.95 8.03
N ASP A 212 1.08 46.92 9.37
CA ASP A 212 0.67 48.08 10.18
C ASP A 212 1.64 49.27 10.03
N GLU A 213 2.95 49.03 9.94
CA GLU A 213 3.97 50.06 9.71
C GLU A 213 3.91 50.60 8.28
N ALA A 214 3.61 49.76 7.28
CA ALA A 214 3.39 50.21 5.90
C ALA A 214 2.12 51.05 5.77
N MET A 215 1.04 50.68 6.48
CA MET A 215 -0.19 51.47 6.55
C MET A 215 0.04 52.80 7.31
N ALA A 216 0.73 52.78 8.45
CA ALA A 216 1.06 53.99 9.19
C ALA A 216 1.96 54.96 8.41
N ARG A 217 2.90 54.43 7.59
CA ARG A 217 3.71 55.24 6.66
C ARG A 217 2.88 55.79 5.50
N PHE A 218 1.89 55.05 5.03
CA PHE A 218 0.91 55.53 4.04
C PHE A 218 0.08 56.70 4.61
N ASP A 219 -0.47 56.57 5.82
CA ASP A 219 -1.22 57.65 6.48
C ASP A 219 -0.35 58.89 6.75
N GLN A 220 0.96 58.73 6.98
CA GLN A 220 1.89 59.86 7.09
C GLN A 220 2.17 60.53 5.74
N LEU A 221 2.21 59.76 4.65
CA LEU A 221 2.35 60.27 3.29
C LEU A 221 1.09 61.02 2.86
N GLU A 222 -0.10 60.47 3.12
CA GLU A 222 -1.39 61.11 2.84
C GLU A 222 -1.50 62.45 3.58
N ARG A 223 -1.25 62.49 4.89
CA ARG A 223 -1.23 63.75 5.67
C ARG A 223 -0.21 64.78 5.15
N ARG A 224 0.91 64.34 4.58
CA ARG A 224 1.91 65.24 3.98
C ARG A 224 1.45 65.77 2.62
N VAL A 225 0.77 64.96 1.83
CA VAL A 225 0.13 65.38 0.59
C VAL A 225 -0.99 66.37 0.90
N ASP A 226 -1.89 66.07 1.83
CA ASP A 226 -2.95 66.97 2.27
C ASP A 226 -2.41 68.31 2.78
N TYR A 227 -1.31 68.30 3.54
CA TYR A 227 -0.68 69.52 4.02
C TYR A 227 0.00 70.30 2.88
N ALA A 228 0.60 69.61 1.90
CA ALA A 228 1.21 70.23 0.74
C ALA A 228 0.15 70.82 -0.21
N GLU A 229 -0.96 70.13 -0.42
CA GLU A 229 -2.13 70.59 -1.17
C GLU A 229 -2.80 71.75 -0.45
N GLY A 230 -3.05 71.65 0.85
CA GLY A 230 -3.59 72.76 1.65
C GLY A 230 -2.66 73.98 1.68
N ARG A 231 -1.33 73.79 1.61
CA ARG A 231 -0.37 74.89 1.46
C ARG A 231 -0.35 75.45 0.04
N ALA A 232 -0.54 74.62 -0.98
CA ALA A 232 -0.67 75.07 -2.37
C ALA A 232 -1.96 75.87 -2.56
N ASP A 233 -3.08 75.44 -1.97
CA ASP A 233 -4.35 76.15 -1.95
C ASP A 233 -4.24 77.46 -1.16
N ALA A 234 -3.59 77.44 0.01
CA ALA A 234 -3.35 78.64 0.80
C ALA A 234 -2.41 79.63 0.09
N LEU A 235 -1.40 79.16 -0.64
CA LEU A 235 -0.54 79.99 -1.49
C LEU A 235 -1.31 80.51 -2.70
N SER A 236 -2.17 79.71 -3.33
CA SER A 236 -3.08 80.16 -4.38
C SER A 236 -4.08 81.21 -3.88
N LEU A 237 -4.43 81.19 -2.60
CA LEU A 237 -5.29 82.18 -1.94
C LEU A 237 -4.50 83.42 -1.47
N ALA A 238 -3.22 83.27 -1.10
CA ALA A 238 -2.33 84.34 -0.63
C ALA A 238 -1.60 85.07 -1.76
N ASP A 239 -1.34 84.41 -2.89
CA ASP A 239 -0.91 84.98 -4.19
C ASP A 239 -2.08 85.71 -4.86
N GLY A 240 -2.89 86.43 -4.06
CA GLY A 240 -4.04 87.27 -4.41
C GLY A 240 -3.69 88.44 -5.33
N ASN A 241 -3.09 88.11 -6.47
CA ASN A 241 -2.88 88.94 -7.63
C ASN A 241 -3.42 88.16 -8.85
N SER A 242 -4.61 87.59 -8.70
CA SER A 242 -5.35 86.93 -9.75
C SER A 242 -5.77 87.97 -10.79
N LYS A 243 -4.95 88.15 -11.83
CA LYS A 243 -5.51 88.55 -13.12
C LYS A 243 -6.55 87.47 -13.46
N PRO A 244 -7.82 87.84 -13.74
CA PRO A 244 -8.86 86.87 -14.08
C PRO A 244 -8.38 86.01 -15.25
N SER A 245 -8.67 84.70 -15.22
CA SER A 245 -8.31 83.84 -16.34
C SER A 245 -9.15 84.24 -17.57
N LEU A 246 -8.66 83.95 -18.77
CA LEU A 246 -9.41 84.19 -20.01
C LEU A 246 -10.81 83.53 -19.96
N ALA A 247 -10.96 82.42 -19.24
CA ALA A 247 -12.24 81.77 -19.03
C ALA A 247 -13.18 82.58 -18.13
N ASP A 248 -12.64 83.25 -17.09
CA ASP A 248 -13.40 84.16 -16.23
C ASP A 248 -13.79 85.45 -16.96
N GLU A 249 -12.90 85.97 -17.82
CA GLU A 249 -13.19 87.14 -18.67
C GLU A 249 -14.28 86.82 -19.72
N ILE A 250 -14.25 85.62 -20.31
CA ILE A 250 -15.30 85.15 -21.25
C ILE A 250 -16.63 84.91 -20.52
N ALA A 251 -16.61 84.35 -19.30
CA ALA A 251 -17.82 84.18 -18.49
C ALA A 251 -18.41 85.53 -18.04
N ALA A 252 -17.57 86.52 -17.73
CA ALA A 252 -18.00 87.87 -17.40
C ALA A 252 -18.57 88.64 -18.61
N LEU A 253 -18.08 88.39 -19.82
CA LEU A 253 -18.67 88.88 -21.07
C LEU A 253 -20.05 88.26 -21.31
N ALA A 254 -20.19 86.94 -21.15
CA ALA A 254 -21.48 86.25 -21.29
C ALA A 254 -22.51 86.66 -20.22
N GLY A 255 -22.06 87.07 -19.03
CA GLY A 255 -22.90 87.60 -17.95
C GLY A 255 -23.35 89.04 -18.19
N LYS A 256 -22.55 89.87 -18.86
CA LYS A 256 -22.91 91.25 -19.22
C LYS A 256 -23.98 91.31 -20.30
N ASP A 257 -23.90 90.45 -21.33
CA ASP A 257 -24.88 90.45 -22.43
C ASP A 257 -26.31 90.12 -21.95
N LYS A 258 -26.45 89.24 -20.96
CA LYS A 258 -27.77 88.93 -20.37
C LYS A 258 -28.34 90.04 -19.50
N ILE A 259 -27.49 90.79 -18.80
CA ILE A 259 -27.92 91.90 -17.93
C ILE A 259 -28.32 93.11 -18.78
N ASP A 260 -27.61 93.38 -19.88
CA ASP A 260 -27.96 94.46 -20.81
C ASP A 260 -29.25 94.14 -21.61
N GLU A 261 -29.49 92.87 -21.95
CA GLU A 261 -30.79 92.42 -22.51
C GLU A 261 -31.96 92.61 -21.53
N GLU A 262 -31.78 92.28 -20.24
CA GLU A 262 -32.81 92.53 -19.21
C GLU A 262 -33.01 94.03 -18.93
N LEU A 263 -31.96 94.85 -19.04
CA LEU A 263 -32.04 96.31 -18.86
C LEU A 263 -32.75 97.00 -20.03
N GLU A 264 -32.50 96.57 -21.27
CA GLU A 264 -33.22 97.04 -22.48
C GLU A 264 -34.68 96.59 -22.47
N ALA A 265 -34.98 95.38 -22.00
CA ALA A 265 -36.34 94.93 -21.78
C ALA A 265 -37.07 95.79 -20.72
N MET A 266 -36.39 96.17 -19.62
CA MET A 266 -36.94 97.10 -18.62
C MET A 266 -37.12 98.52 -19.17
N LYS A 267 -36.18 99.04 -19.99
CA LYS A 267 -36.31 100.37 -20.62
C LYS A 267 -37.47 100.43 -21.61
N ARG A 268 -37.71 99.37 -22.39
CA ARG A 268 -38.90 99.27 -23.27
C ARG A 268 -40.21 99.19 -22.48
N GLN A 269 -40.21 98.59 -21.28
CA GLN A 269 -41.39 98.58 -20.40
C GLN A 269 -41.62 99.92 -19.68
N LEU A 270 -40.59 100.75 -19.49
CA LEU A 270 -40.67 102.01 -18.74
C LEU A 270 -40.83 103.28 -19.59
N GLY A 271 -41.01 103.15 -20.90
CA GLY A 271 -41.54 104.19 -21.80
C GLY A 271 -41.02 105.60 -21.54
N LYS A 272 -39.80 105.91 -21.97
CA LYS A 272 -39.37 107.31 -22.19
C LYS A 272 -38.54 107.44 -23.46
N GLU A 273 -39.25 107.94 -24.47
CA GLU A 273 -38.75 108.74 -25.58
C GLU A 273 -37.99 109.98 -25.07
N GLY A 274 -36.96 110.37 -25.81
CA GLY A 274 -36.16 111.59 -25.58
C GLY A 274 -34.78 111.47 -26.17
#